data_AF-A0A6G3WL68-F1
#
_entry.id   AF-A0A6G3WL68-F1
#
_cell.length_a   1.000
_cell.length_b   1.000
_cell.length_c   1.000
_cell.angle_alpha   90.00
_cell.angle_beta   90.00
_cell.angle_gamma   90.00
#
_symmetry.space_group_name_H-M   'P 1'
#
loop_
_entity.id
_entity.type
_entity.pdbx_description
1 polymer ?
#
loop_
_entity_poly.entity_id
_entity_poly.type
_entity_poly.pdbx_seq_one_letter_code
_entity_poly.pdbx_strand_id
1 'polypeptide(L)'
;HDAVSQKLFSLRLTAQAATALVDRDPARAKGELQQVAALAAEAVDELRAAVVELRPAALDEDGLIATLRTQIQVLDRAHAAEVAF
;
A
#
# COMPACT_ATOMS: atom_id res chain seq x y z
N HIS A 1 3.70 6.32 10.17
CA HIS A 1 2.30 5.84 10.28
C HIS A 1 1.29 6.90 9.83
N ASP A 2 1.48 8.18 10.18
CA ASP A 2 0.56 9.27 9.83
C ASP A 2 0.57 9.65 8.34
N ALA A 3 1.74 9.70 7.70
CA ALA A 3 1.87 10.10 6.30
C ALA A 3 1.24 9.10 5.30
N VAL A 4 1.45 7.79 5.51
CA VAL A 4 0.76 6.74 4.72
C VAL A 4 -0.77 6.84 4.88
N SER A 5 -1.27 7.03 6.10
CA SER A 5 -2.71 7.16 6.36
C SER A 5 -3.31 8.39 5.67
N GLN A 6 -2.60 9.52 5.67
CA GLN A 6 -2.99 10.73 4.94
C GLN A 6 -3.01 10.51 3.42
N LYS A 7 -2.01 9.83 2.85
CA LYS A 7 -1.97 9.51 1.41
C LYS A 7 -3.11 8.61 0.99
N LEU A 8 -3.42 7.58 1.78
CA LEU A 8 -4.57 6.70 1.53
C LEU A 8 -5.91 7.44 1.61
N PHE A 9 -6.04 8.38 2.55
CA PHE A 9 -7.21 9.25 2.64
C PHE A 9 -7.37 10.14 1.40
N SER A 10 -6.29 10.81 0.97
CA SER A 10 -6.27 11.63 -0.24
C SER A 10 -6.59 10.80 -1.49
N LEU A 11 -6.01 9.61 -1.63
CA LEU A 11 -6.28 8.68 -2.72
C LEU A 11 -7.78 8.35 -2.80
N ARG A 12 -8.42 8.06 -1.66
CA ARG A 12 -9.86 7.78 -1.60
C ARG A 12 -10.70 8.97 -2.07
N LEU A 13 -10.39 10.19 -1.62
CA LEU A 13 -11.13 11.40 -2.03
C LEU A 13 -10.97 11.69 -3.53
N THR A 14 -9.75 11.58 -4.05
CA THR A 14 -9.47 11.80 -5.47
C THR A 14 -10.17 10.76 -6.35
N ALA A 15 -10.22 9.49 -5.93
CA ALA A 15 -10.96 8.45 -6.64
C ALA A 15 -12.48 8.69 -6.64
N GLN A 16 -13.03 9.19 -5.52
CA GLN A 16 -14.44 9.59 -5.45
C GLN A 16 -14.74 10.77 -6.39
N ALA A 17 -13.85 11.76 -6.44
CA ALA A 17 -13.96 12.89 -7.36
C ALA A 17 -13.91 12.44 -8.84
N ALA A 18 -12.99 11.55 -9.19
CA ALA A 18 -12.90 10.97 -10.54
C ALA A 18 -14.20 10.24 -10.93
N THR A 19 -14.77 9.46 -10.01
CA THR A 19 -16.03 8.72 -10.22
C THR A 19 -17.20 9.68 -10.46
N ALA A 20 -17.28 10.77 -9.70
CA ALA A 20 -18.34 11.77 -9.88
C ALA A 20 -18.21 12.57 -11.20
N LEU A 21 -17.02 12.62 -11.78
CA LEU A 21 -16.74 13.36 -13.01
C LEU A 21 -16.77 12.51 -14.28
N VAL A 22 -16.71 11.17 -14.17
CA VAL A 22 -16.47 10.29 -15.33
C VAL A 22 -17.46 10.48 -16.48
N ASP A 23 -18.74 10.71 -16.16
CA ASP A 23 -19.79 10.92 -17.17
C ASP A 23 -19.97 12.39 -17.58
N ARG A 24 -19.68 13.33 -16.67
CA ARG A 24 -19.93 14.77 -16.86
C ARG A 24 -18.76 15.52 -17.48
N ASP A 25 -17.55 15.14 -17.09
CA ASP A 25 -16.29 15.77 -17.50
C ASP A 25 -15.17 14.69 -17.53
N PRO A 26 -15.15 13.85 -18.58
CA PRO A 26 -14.19 12.76 -18.69
C PRO A 26 -12.72 13.24 -18.74
N ALA A 27 -12.48 14.44 -19.29
CA ALA A 27 -11.15 15.02 -19.37
C ALA A 27 -10.61 15.34 -17.97
N ARG A 28 -11.44 15.96 -17.12
CA ARG A 28 -11.07 16.21 -15.72
C ARG A 28 -10.98 14.92 -14.91
N ALA A 29 -11.90 13.97 -15.11
CA ALA A 29 -11.84 12.65 -14.46
C ALA A 29 -10.52 11.93 -14.76
N LYS A 30 -10.01 12.03 -16.00
CA LYS A 30 -8.70 11.49 -16.38
C LYS A 30 -7.55 12.14 -15.58
N GLY A 31 -7.61 13.44 -15.33
CA GLY A 31 -6.64 14.14 -14.48
C GLY A 31 -6.66 13.64 -13.03
N GLU A 32 -7.86 13.49 -12.45
CA GLU A 32 -8.01 12.93 -11.09
C GLU A 32 -7.46 11.49 -11.01
N LEU A 33 -7.70 10.66 -12.03
CA LEU A 33 -7.14 9.29 -12.08
C LEU A 33 -5.61 9.26 -12.20
N GLN A 34 -5.01 10.22 -12.90
CA GLN A 34 -3.55 10.37 -12.93
C GLN A 34 -3.01 10.73 -11.54
N GLN A 35 -3.74 11.57 -10.80
CA GLN A 35 -3.37 11.92 -9.43
C GLN A 35 -3.53 10.75 -8.45
N VAL A 36 -4.56 9.91 -8.62
CA VAL A 36 -4.70 8.63 -7.90
C VAL A 36 -3.47 7.75 -8.13
N ALA A 37 -3.03 7.59 -9.38
CA ALA A 37 -1.87 6.77 -9.72
C ALA A 37 -0.57 7.30 -9.08
N ALA A 38 -0.37 8.62 -9.06
CA ALA A 38 0.78 9.24 -8.41
C ALA A 38 0.79 9.00 -6.89
N LEU A 39 -0.33 9.27 -6.21
CA LEU A 39 -0.47 9.05 -4.77
C LEU A 39 -0.28 7.59 -4.38
N ALA A 40 -0.75 6.66 -5.21
CA ALA A 40 -0.56 5.23 -5.00
C ALA A 40 0.92 4.82 -5.08
N ALA A 41 1.66 5.32 -6.08
CA ALA A 41 3.09 5.06 -6.22
C ALA A 41 3.87 5.56 -4.99
N GLU A 42 3.59 6.80 -4.56
CA GLU A 42 4.23 7.38 -3.38
C GLU A 42 3.92 6.60 -2.08
N ALA A 43 2.69 6.09 -1.93
CA ALA A 43 2.32 5.30 -0.76
C ALA A 43 3.03 3.93 -0.75
N VAL A 44 3.21 3.30 -1.91
CA VAL A 44 3.95 2.03 -2.05
C VAL A 44 5.43 2.22 -1.72
N ASP A 45 6.06 3.29 -2.20
CA ASP A 45 7.46 3.56 -1.93
C ASP A 45 7.71 3.83 -0.43
N GLU A 46 6.80 4.56 0.21
CA GLU A 46 6.87 4.82 1.65
C GLU A 46 6.64 3.56 2.49
N LEU A 47 5.71 2.69 2.09
CA LEU A 47 5.51 1.38 2.72
C LEU A 47 6.76 0.49 2.58
N ARG A 48 7.39 0.48 1.40
CA ARG A 48 8.65 -0.26 1.19
C ARG A 48 9.77 0.27 2.06
N ALA A 49 9.92 1.59 2.15
CA ALA A 49 10.90 2.22 3.02
C ALA A 49 10.67 1.84 4.49
N ALA A 50 9.42 1.94 4.96
CA ALA A 50 9.06 1.54 6.32
C ALA A 50 9.36 0.05 6.59
N VAL A 51 9.06 -0.84 5.63
CA VAL A 51 9.40 -2.27 5.75
C VAL A 51 10.92 -2.49 5.82
N VAL A 52 11.70 -1.76 5.02
CA VAL A 52 13.18 -1.83 5.05
C VAL A 52 13.74 -1.29 6.38
N GLU A 53 13.22 -0.18 6.88
CA GLU A 53 13.62 0.40 8.17
C GLU A 53 13.24 -0.49 9.35
N LEU A 54 12.13 -1.22 9.27
CA LEU A 54 11.75 -2.25 10.24
C LEU A 54 12.62 -3.53 10.15
N ARG A 55 13.47 -3.65 9.11
CA ARG A 55 14.24 -4.87 8.77
C ARG A 55 15.72 -4.89 9.23
N PRO A 56 16.24 -4.12 10.20
CA PRO A 56 17.48 -4.58 10.85
C PRO A 56 17.54 -4.27 12.36
N ALA A 57 16.50 -4.63 13.11
CA ALA A 57 16.64 -4.90 14.53
C ALA A 57 16.34 -6.38 14.84
N ALA A 58 15.27 -6.94 14.24
CA ALA A 58 14.88 -8.34 14.46
C ALA A 58 15.78 -9.38 13.77
N LEU A 59 16.51 -9.00 12.71
CA LEU A 59 17.45 -9.89 12.02
C LEU A 59 18.71 -10.20 12.86
N ASP A 60 19.08 -9.28 13.77
CA ASP A 60 20.23 -9.45 14.65
C ASP A 60 19.89 -10.30 15.89
N GLU A 61 18.63 -10.34 16.34
CA GLU A 61 18.21 -11.12 17.52
C GLU A 61 17.69 -12.53 17.19
N ASP A 62 16.85 -12.71 16.15
CA ASP A 62 16.12 -13.97 15.92
C ASP A 62 16.58 -14.76 14.67
N GLY A 63 17.38 -14.14 13.81
CA GLY A 63 17.90 -14.74 12.58
C GLY A 63 16.87 -14.87 11.43
N LEU A 64 17.41 -15.00 10.21
CA LEU A 64 16.65 -14.95 8.95
C LEU A 64 15.45 -15.90 8.87
N ILE A 65 15.55 -17.09 9.47
CA ILE A 65 14.53 -18.13 9.43
C ILE A 65 13.30 -17.75 10.26
N ALA A 66 13.50 -17.15 11.43
CA ALA A 66 12.39 -16.72 12.30
C ALA A 66 11.64 -15.53 11.69
N THR A 67 12.39 -14.56 11.13
CA THR A 67 11.79 -13.40 10.45
C THR A 67 10.96 -13.82 9.25
N LEU A 68 11.45 -14.74 8.41
CA LEU A 68 10.70 -15.25 7.25
C LEU A 68 9.41 -15.96 7.67
N ARG A 69 9.44 -16.76 8.75
CA ARG A 69 8.25 -17.46 9.25
C ARG A 69 7.17 -16.49 9.73
N THR A 70 7.54 -15.44 10.45
CA THR A 70 6.59 -14.41 10.92
C THR A 70 5.98 -13.64 9.75
N GLN A 71 6.77 -13.30 8.72
CA GLN A 71 6.26 -12.62 7.53
C GLN A 71 5.31 -13.50 6.72
N ILE A 72 5.60 -14.81 6.60
CA ILE A 72 4.68 -15.78 5.96
C ILE A 72 3.36 -15.88 6.74
N GLN A 73 3.40 -15.92 8.08
CA GLN A 73 2.17 -15.98 8.90
C GLN A 73 1.32 -14.70 8.83
N VAL A 74 1.93 -13.54 8.66
CA VAL A 74 1.21 -12.27 8.44
C VAL A 74 0.58 -12.26 7.04
N LEU A 75 1.30 -12.77 6.04
CA LEU A 75 0.80 -12.91 4.66
C LEU A 75 -0.40 -13.86 4.58
N ASP A 76 -0.34 -15.01 5.26
CA ASP A 76 -1.42 -16.00 5.35
C ASP A 76 -2.67 -15.47 6.07
N ARG A 77 -2.51 -14.53 7.01
CA ARG A 77 -3.64 -13.90 7.71
C ARG A 77 -4.26 -12.75 6.91
N ALA A 78 -3.46 -12.05 6.11
CA ALA A 78 -3.92 -10.95 5.27
C ALA A 78 -4.60 -11.45 3.97
N HIS A 79 -4.27 -12.66 3.51
CA HIS A 79 -4.94 -13.33 2.41
C HIS A 79 -5.47 -14.69 2.86
N ALA A 80 -6.79 -14.84 2.97
CA ALA A 80 -7.43 -16.16 3.04
C ALA A 80 -7.37 -16.86 1.66
N ALA A 81 -6.17 -17.06 1.13
CA ALA A 81 -5.92 -17.86 -0.05
C ALA A 81 -5.05 -19.04 0.39
N GLU A 82 -5.65 -20.21 0.49
CA GLU A 82 -4.92 -21.47 0.62
C GLU A 82 -3.91 -21.58 -0.53
N VAL A 83 -2.63 -21.54 -0.19
CA VAL A 83 -1.58 -22.06 -1.07
C VAL A 83 -1.34 -23.50 -0.65
N ALA A 84 -1.95 -24.43 -1.38
CA ALA A 84 -1.61 -25.84 -1.32
C ALA A 84 -0.41 -26.12 -2.25
N PHE A 85 0.51 -26.97 -1.79
CA PHE A 85 1.54 -27.60 -2.61
C PHE A 85 1.00 -28.89 -3.24
#